data_AF-A0A9E3DP87-F1
#
_entry.id   AF-A0A9E3DP87-F1
#
_cell.length_a   1.000
_cell.length_b   1.000
_cell.length_c   1.000
_cell.angle_alpha   90.00
_cell.angle_beta   90.00
_cell.angle_gamma   90.00
#
_symmetry.space_group_name_H-M   'P 1'
#
loop_
_entity.id
_entity.type
_entity.pdbx_description
1 polymer ?
#
loop_
_entity_poly.entity_id
_entity_poly.type
_entity_poly.pdbx_seq_one_letter_code
_entity_poly.pdbx_strand_id
1 'polypeptide(L)'
;MNDQLGLDNFDDTTAAVTPSLTRAAPLRARSASPLTRWRQGDRDEETRTAHLADLRARRNAAAARRLGPGTRTHVLREVAAGRGLPEVANALGVSTHAIHGLARVDASWRHDLNAALLAGRPADVPHGTPTGYRRHGCRCPECRVAQHHQDKPRRPRKRIRPAQTAPRVCECCGGPITASGPRRFCSPSCATRHAVHATCSCGGVPAPDTRR
;
A
#
# COMPACT_ATOMS: atom_id res chain seq x y z
N MET A 1 -16.73 -44.48 -18.48
CA MET A 1 -16.07 -43.43 -19.27
C MET A 1 -15.30 -42.58 -18.28
N ASN A 2 -13.99 -42.83 -18.23
CA ASN A 2 -13.02 -42.28 -17.28
C ASN A 2 -12.57 -40.89 -17.76
N ASP A 3 -12.64 -39.90 -16.89
CA ASP A 3 -11.84 -38.67 -17.00
C ASP A 3 -10.82 -38.66 -15.86
N GLN A 4 -9.67 -39.28 -16.15
CA GLN A 4 -8.43 -39.18 -15.38
C GLN A 4 -7.82 -37.80 -15.66
N LEU A 5 -8.05 -36.85 -14.76
CA LEU A 5 -7.27 -35.61 -14.74
C LEU A 5 -5.95 -35.85 -14.01
N GLY A 6 -4.87 -35.76 -14.78
CA GLY A 6 -3.49 -35.92 -14.34
C GLY A 6 -3.12 -34.90 -13.27
N LEU A 7 -2.81 -35.43 -12.09
CA LEU A 7 -2.02 -34.75 -11.07
C LEU A 7 -0.55 -34.97 -11.45
N ASP A 8 -0.06 -34.13 -12.35
CA ASP A 8 1.36 -34.12 -12.69
C ASP A 8 2.15 -33.61 -11.48
N ASN A 9 2.99 -34.51 -10.97
CA ASN A 9 3.99 -34.33 -9.94
C ASN A 9 4.79 -33.05 -10.18
N PHE A 10 4.56 -32.03 -9.36
CA PHE A 10 5.57 -31.01 -9.11
C PHE A 10 6.60 -31.64 -8.18
N ASP A 11 7.76 -31.97 -8.73
CA ASP A 11 8.95 -32.36 -7.98
C ASP A 11 9.28 -31.27 -6.95
N ASP A 12 8.80 -31.51 -5.73
CA ASP A 12 9.07 -30.76 -4.52
C ASP A 12 10.56 -30.92 -4.19
N THR A 13 11.38 -30.15 -4.88
CA THR A 13 12.80 -30.00 -4.56
C THR A 13 12.87 -29.18 -3.28
N THR A 14 12.53 -29.82 -2.15
CA THR A 14 12.83 -29.32 -0.81
C THR A 14 14.33 -29.32 -0.64
N ALA A 15 14.99 -28.30 -1.20
CA ALA A 15 16.33 -27.93 -0.79
C ALA A 15 16.25 -27.68 0.71
N ALA A 16 16.83 -28.61 1.49
CA ALA A 16 16.90 -28.53 2.92
C ALA A 16 17.54 -27.19 3.29
N VAL A 17 16.70 -26.21 3.66
CA VAL A 17 17.16 -24.96 4.21
C VAL A 17 17.78 -25.31 5.55
N THR A 18 19.10 -25.44 5.57
CA THR A 18 19.86 -25.67 6.79
C THR A 18 19.53 -24.51 7.72
N PRO A 19 18.86 -24.74 8.87
CA PRO A 19 18.57 -23.68 9.79
C PRO A 19 19.91 -23.12 10.26
N SER A 20 20.20 -21.89 9.83
CA SER A 20 21.38 -21.15 10.23
C SER A 20 21.42 -21.16 11.76
N LEU A 21 22.41 -21.87 12.32
CA LEU A 21 22.60 -22.05 13.76
C LEU A 21 22.87 -20.69 14.40
N THR A 22 21.79 -19.97 14.71
CA THR A 22 21.81 -18.80 15.55
C THR A 22 22.41 -19.22 16.89
N ARG A 23 23.52 -18.55 17.26
CA ARG A 23 24.18 -18.68 18.57
C ARG A 23 23.12 -18.82 19.66
N ALA A 24 23.16 -19.93 20.39
CA ALA A 24 22.26 -20.19 21.51
C ALA A 24 22.32 -19.01 22.48
N ALA A 25 21.23 -18.23 22.55
CA ALA A 25 21.11 -17.13 23.48
C ALA A 25 21.20 -17.68 24.92
N PRO A 26 21.82 -16.94 25.86
CA PRO A 26 21.98 -17.39 27.23
C PRO A 26 20.61 -17.70 27.85
N LEU A 27 20.50 -18.84 28.54
CA LEU A 27 19.26 -19.38 29.12
C LEU A 27 18.50 -18.38 30.02
N ARG A 28 19.18 -17.38 30.60
CA ARG A 28 18.54 -16.30 31.37
C ARG A 28 17.61 -15.39 30.54
N ALA A 29 17.76 -15.37 29.22
CA ALA A 29 16.87 -14.62 28.33
C ALA A 29 15.49 -15.26 28.16
N ARG A 30 15.32 -16.55 28.53
CA ARG A 30 14.06 -17.29 28.31
C ARG A 30 12.93 -16.95 29.28
N SER A 31 13.22 -16.35 30.44
CA SER A 31 12.19 -15.90 31.39
C SER A 31 11.63 -14.52 31.07
N ALA A 32 12.26 -13.78 30.14
CA ALA A 32 11.77 -12.47 29.72
C ALA A 32 10.56 -12.62 28.78
N SER A 33 9.59 -11.70 28.90
CA SER A 33 8.44 -11.67 27.98
C SER A 33 8.91 -11.58 26.51
N PRO A 34 8.16 -12.15 25.54
CA PRO A 34 8.52 -12.08 24.13
C PRO A 34 8.76 -10.63 23.63
N LEU A 35 8.02 -9.65 24.15
CA LEU A 35 8.22 -8.24 23.82
C LEU A 35 9.53 -7.67 24.39
N THR A 36 9.91 -8.08 25.60
CA THR A 36 11.20 -7.70 26.21
C THR A 36 12.36 -8.31 25.42
N ARG A 37 12.25 -9.59 25.03
CA ARG A 37 13.25 -10.28 24.19
C ARG A 37 13.43 -9.60 22.83
N TRP A 38 12.34 -9.19 22.17
CA TRP A 38 12.41 -8.40 20.93
C TRP A 38 13.22 -7.11 21.09
N ARG A 39 13.01 -6.37 22.19
CA ARG A 39 13.74 -5.13 22.51
C ARG A 39 15.24 -5.38 22.77
N GLN A 40 15.58 -6.57 23.26
CA GLN A 40 16.97 -7.01 23.49
C GLN A 40 17.65 -7.55 22.22
N GLY A 41 16.95 -7.56 21.07
CA GLY A 41 17.53 -7.94 19.79
C GLY A 41 17.13 -9.32 19.28
N ASP A 42 16.29 -10.06 20.00
CA ASP A 42 15.76 -11.34 19.52
C ASP A 42 14.84 -11.14 18.29
N ARG A 43 14.88 -12.06 17.33
CA ARG A 43 14.21 -11.96 16.03
C ARG A 43 13.46 -13.23 15.61
N ASP A 44 13.28 -14.17 16.54
CA ASP A 44 12.43 -15.34 16.29
C ASP A 44 10.97 -14.94 15.97
N GLU A 45 10.19 -15.90 15.47
CA GLU A 45 8.82 -15.65 15.00
C GLU A 45 7.86 -15.29 16.16
N GLU A 46 8.09 -15.84 17.35
CA GLU A 46 7.28 -15.56 18.54
C GLU A 46 7.45 -14.11 19.01
N THR A 47 8.69 -13.66 19.18
CA THR A 47 9.03 -12.29 19.58
C THR A 47 8.60 -11.28 18.52
N ARG A 48 8.71 -11.62 17.23
CA ARG A 48 8.16 -10.83 16.12
C ARG A 48 6.64 -10.72 16.20
N THR A 49 5.94 -11.83 16.41
CA THR A 49 4.47 -11.86 16.54
C THR A 49 4.01 -11.01 17.72
N ALA A 50 4.65 -11.15 18.88
CA ALA A 50 4.36 -10.35 20.06
C ALA A 50 4.60 -8.85 19.83
N HIS A 51 5.69 -8.49 19.15
CA HIS A 51 5.98 -7.11 18.79
C HIS A 51 4.91 -6.52 17.84
N LEU A 52 4.53 -7.27 16.80
CA LEU A 52 3.47 -6.84 15.87
C LEU A 52 2.12 -6.70 16.57
N ALA A 53 1.79 -7.60 17.50
CA ALA A 53 0.58 -7.51 18.33
C ALA A 53 0.60 -6.25 19.20
N ASP A 54 1.70 -5.96 19.88
CA ASP A 54 1.88 -4.74 20.67
C ASP A 54 1.77 -3.46 19.82
N LEU A 55 2.39 -3.43 18.62
CA LEU A 55 2.25 -2.31 17.69
C LEU A 55 0.79 -2.11 17.24
N ARG A 56 0.06 -3.20 16.97
CA ARG A 56 -1.37 -3.14 16.64
C ARG A 56 -2.17 -2.61 17.82
N ALA A 57 -1.94 -3.11 19.03
CA ALA A 57 -2.60 -2.65 20.25
C ALA A 57 -2.38 -1.15 20.49
N ARG A 58 -1.14 -0.67 20.37
CA ARG A 58 -0.81 0.76 20.49
C ARG A 58 -1.49 1.63 19.44
N ARG A 59 -1.56 1.17 18.18
CA ARG A 59 -2.28 1.86 17.10
C ARG A 59 -3.79 1.89 17.33
N ASN A 60 -4.37 0.79 17.80
CA ASN A 60 -5.80 0.71 18.12
C ASN A 60 -6.16 1.64 19.28
N ALA A 61 -5.35 1.64 20.34
CA ALA A 61 -5.52 2.55 21.48
C ALA A 61 -5.39 4.03 21.05
N ALA A 62 -4.44 4.34 20.16
CA ALA A 62 -4.31 5.70 19.60
C ALA A 62 -5.53 6.09 18.74
N ALA A 63 -6.06 5.18 17.92
CA ALA A 63 -7.28 5.42 17.15
C ALA A 63 -8.49 5.65 18.07
N ALA A 64 -8.63 4.85 19.13
CA ALA A 64 -9.69 4.99 20.12
C ALA A 64 -9.62 6.32 20.89
N ARG A 65 -8.41 6.82 21.21
CA ARG A 65 -8.23 8.14 21.85
C ARG A 65 -8.57 9.30 20.92
N ARG A 66 -8.29 9.20 19.62
CA ARG A 66 -8.62 10.25 18.64
C ARG A 66 -10.12 10.47 18.48
N LEU A 67 -10.91 9.38 18.59
CA LEU A 67 -12.36 9.44 18.52
C LEU A 67 -12.93 9.07 19.89
N GLY A 68 -13.01 10.06 20.78
CA GLY A 68 -13.53 9.85 22.13
C GLY A 68 -14.99 9.38 22.14
N PRO A 69 -15.48 8.79 23.26
CA PRO A 69 -16.83 8.22 23.33
C PRO A 69 -17.93 9.24 23.04
N GLY A 70 -17.80 10.49 23.52
CA GLY A 70 -18.77 11.55 23.19
C GLY A 70 -18.84 11.86 21.69
N THR A 71 -17.69 11.94 21.02
CA THR A 71 -17.63 12.15 19.57
C THR A 71 -18.24 10.97 18.82
N ARG A 72 -18.03 9.73 19.27
CA ARG A 72 -18.65 8.52 18.70
C ARG A 72 -20.17 8.60 18.74
N THR A 73 -20.74 8.88 19.91
CA THR A 73 -22.19 9.03 20.09
C THR A 73 -22.74 10.14 19.20
N HIS A 74 -22.04 11.27 19.12
CA HIS A 74 -22.42 12.38 18.25
C HIS A 74 -22.43 11.94 16.77
N VAL A 75 -21.38 11.28 16.29
CA VAL A 75 -21.33 10.76 14.91
C VAL A 75 -22.50 9.83 14.62
N LEU A 76 -22.79 8.87 15.50
CA LEU A 76 -23.88 7.91 15.29
C LEU A 76 -25.24 8.62 15.20
N ARG A 77 -25.50 9.58 16.10
CA ARG A 77 -26.74 10.34 16.11
C ARG A 77 -26.96 11.13 14.81
N GLU A 78 -25.97 11.91 14.38
CA GLU A 78 -26.12 12.77 13.20
C GLU A 78 -26.19 11.96 11.90
N VAL A 79 -25.45 10.85 11.82
CA VAL A 79 -25.52 9.94 10.68
C VAL A 79 -26.88 9.24 10.64
N ALA A 80 -27.40 8.80 11.78
CA ALA A 80 -28.74 8.22 11.86
C ALA A 80 -29.86 9.22 11.50
N ALA A 81 -29.63 10.51 11.73
CA ALA A 81 -30.51 11.60 11.29
C ALA A 81 -30.40 11.91 9.78
N GLY A 82 -29.56 11.18 9.04
CA GLY A 82 -29.42 11.32 7.59
C GLY A 82 -28.35 12.31 7.13
N ARG A 83 -27.57 12.92 8.04
CA ARG A 83 -26.44 13.76 7.62
C ARG A 83 -25.35 12.92 6.98
N GLY A 84 -24.70 13.48 5.97
CA GLY A 84 -23.60 12.83 5.28
C GLY A 84 -22.40 12.64 6.21
N LEU A 85 -21.80 11.45 6.21
CA LEU A 85 -20.63 11.16 7.05
C LEU A 85 -19.46 12.16 6.87
N PRO A 86 -19.11 12.63 5.65
CA PRO A 86 -18.09 13.67 5.48
C PRO A 86 -18.45 15.01 6.13
N GLU A 87 -19.72 15.40 6.09
CA GLU A 87 -20.22 16.64 6.71
C GLU A 87 -20.12 16.54 8.23
N VAL A 88 -20.59 15.44 8.81
CA VAL A 88 -20.50 15.17 10.25
C VAL A 88 -19.04 15.14 10.72
N ALA A 89 -18.15 14.52 9.94
CA ALA A 89 -16.73 14.46 10.25
C ALA A 89 -16.11 15.88 10.29
N ASN A 90 -16.40 16.70 9.27
CA ASN A 90 -15.93 18.09 9.19
C ASN A 90 -16.46 18.93 10.36
N ALA A 91 -17.75 18.82 10.70
CA ALA A 91 -18.37 19.55 11.80
C ALA A 91 -17.75 19.24 13.17
N LEU A 92 -17.27 18.00 13.35
CA LEU A 92 -16.63 17.55 14.59
C LEU A 92 -15.10 17.71 14.59
N GLY A 93 -14.51 18.27 13.52
CA GLY A 93 -13.06 18.43 13.39
C GLY A 93 -12.30 17.10 13.31
N VAL A 94 -12.95 16.02 12.85
CA VAL A 94 -12.34 14.70 12.69
C VAL A 94 -12.30 14.29 11.22
N SER A 95 -11.34 13.47 10.82
CA SER A 95 -11.32 12.94 9.46
C SER A 95 -12.25 11.74 9.30
N THR A 96 -12.89 11.59 8.13
CA THR A 96 -13.65 10.38 7.78
C THR A 96 -12.79 9.12 7.86
N HIS A 97 -11.48 9.24 7.58
CA HIS A 97 -10.51 8.17 7.75
C HIS A 97 -10.34 7.72 9.20
N ALA A 98 -10.43 8.63 10.18
CA ALA A 98 -10.38 8.26 11.60
C ALA A 98 -11.62 7.44 11.99
N ILE A 99 -12.81 7.85 11.52
CA ILE A 99 -14.09 7.16 11.78
C ILE A 99 -14.06 5.72 11.22
N HIS A 100 -13.69 5.57 9.94
CA HIS A 100 -13.58 4.24 9.32
C HIS A 100 -12.37 3.44 9.83
N GLY A 101 -11.30 4.12 10.22
CA GLY A 101 -10.13 3.50 10.84
C GLY A 101 -10.48 2.81 12.14
N LEU A 102 -11.29 3.44 13.00
CA LEU A 102 -11.79 2.82 14.21
C LEU A 102 -12.69 1.61 13.89
N ALA A 103 -13.58 1.72 12.90
CA ALA A 103 -14.48 0.61 12.51
C ALA A 103 -13.73 -0.62 11.97
N ARG A 104 -12.47 -0.47 11.55
CA ARG A 104 -11.62 -1.61 11.18
C ARG A 104 -11.17 -2.42 12.39
N VAL A 105 -10.96 -1.76 13.54
CA VAL A 105 -10.33 -2.36 14.73
C VAL A 105 -11.31 -2.64 15.86
N ASP A 106 -12.46 -1.94 15.88
CA ASP A 106 -13.53 -2.08 16.88
C ASP A 106 -14.80 -2.60 16.19
N ALA A 107 -15.18 -3.83 16.50
CA ALA A 107 -16.29 -4.52 15.86
C ALA A 107 -17.66 -3.96 16.28
N SER A 108 -17.82 -3.59 17.55
CA SER A 108 -19.04 -2.95 18.07
C SER A 108 -19.26 -1.60 17.40
N TRP A 109 -18.23 -0.76 17.35
CA TRP A 109 -18.31 0.54 16.67
C TRP A 109 -18.65 0.39 15.17
N ARG A 110 -18.10 -0.63 14.50
CA ARG A 110 -18.45 -0.93 13.12
C ARG A 110 -19.92 -1.29 12.96
N HIS A 111 -20.45 -2.11 13.87
CA HIS A 111 -21.86 -2.49 13.87
C HIS A 111 -22.76 -1.27 14.05
N ASP A 112 -22.48 -0.45 15.07
CA ASP A 112 -23.27 0.74 15.39
C ASP A 112 -23.22 1.77 14.24
N LEU A 113 -22.02 2.00 13.67
CA LEU A 113 -21.87 2.89 12.52
C LEU A 113 -22.64 2.39 11.29
N ASN A 114 -22.63 1.09 11.05
CA ASN A 114 -23.41 0.50 9.96
C ASN A 114 -24.91 0.65 10.20
N ALA A 115 -25.38 0.43 11.43
CA ALA A 115 -26.78 0.62 11.80
C ALA A 115 -27.21 2.09 11.63
N ALA A 116 -26.39 3.05 12.07
CA ALA A 116 -26.65 4.48 11.86
C ALA A 116 -26.72 4.84 10.36
N LEU A 117 -25.80 4.32 9.54
CA LEU A 117 -25.81 4.54 8.08
C LEU A 117 -27.03 3.91 7.40
N LEU A 118 -27.60 2.85 7.97
CA LEU A 118 -28.85 2.25 7.48
C LEU A 118 -30.07 3.08 7.90
N ALA A 119 -30.08 3.60 9.12
CA ALA A 119 -31.16 4.43 9.64
C ALA A 119 -31.26 5.78 8.89
N GLY A 120 -30.14 6.47 8.67
CA GLY A 120 -30.10 7.74 7.94
C GLY A 120 -30.15 7.62 6.42
N ARG A 121 -30.69 6.53 5.90
CA ARG A 121 -30.69 6.22 4.48
C ARG A 121 -31.72 7.07 3.73
N PRO A 122 -31.34 7.81 2.67
CA PRO A 122 -32.31 8.55 1.86
C PRO A 122 -33.19 7.59 1.05
N ALA A 123 -34.51 7.74 1.13
CA ALA A 123 -35.49 6.81 0.53
C ALA A 123 -35.58 6.91 -1.01
N ASP A 124 -35.18 8.06 -1.57
CA ASP A 124 -35.20 8.37 -3.00
C ASP A 124 -33.97 7.83 -3.77
N VAL A 125 -32.96 7.32 -3.07
CA VAL A 125 -31.73 6.81 -3.68
C VAL A 125 -31.82 5.29 -3.92
N PRO A 126 -31.41 4.78 -5.10
CA PRO A 126 -31.37 3.34 -5.34
C PRO A 126 -30.18 2.68 -4.61
N HIS A 127 -30.45 2.08 -3.45
CA HIS A 127 -29.45 1.38 -2.63
C HIS A 127 -29.03 0.03 -3.20
N GLY A 128 -27.88 -0.48 -2.75
CA GLY A 128 -27.31 -1.73 -3.27
C GLY A 128 -26.82 -1.63 -4.71
N THR A 129 -26.77 -0.43 -5.28
CA THR A 129 -26.27 -0.19 -6.63
C THR A 129 -24.97 0.63 -6.60
N PRO A 130 -24.11 0.47 -7.61
CA PRO A 130 -22.92 1.30 -7.76
C PRO A 130 -23.25 2.78 -7.97
N THR A 131 -24.39 3.05 -8.60
CA THR A 131 -24.91 4.39 -8.83
C THR A 131 -25.26 5.08 -7.51
N GLY A 132 -25.94 4.37 -6.59
CA GLY A 132 -26.21 4.84 -5.23
C GLY A 132 -24.95 5.27 -4.49
N TYR A 133 -23.88 4.48 -4.59
CA TYR A 133 -22.59 4.82 -3.98
C TYR A 133 -21.87 6.00 -4.65
N ARG A 134 -21.74 5.99 -5.98
CA ARG A 134 -20.90 6.96 -6.72
C ARG A 134 -21.59 8.29 -6.98
N ARG A 135 -22.88 8.27 -7.38
CA ARG A 135 -23.62 9.47 -7.78
C ARG A 135 -24.32 10.14 -6.61
N HIS A 136 -24.90 9.35 -5.71
CA HIS A 136 -25.67 9.86 -4.57
C HIS A 136 -24.87 9.87 -3.26
N GLY A 137 -23.63 9.35 -3.28
CA GLY A 137 -22.75 9.38 -2.11
C GLY A 137 -23.17 8.46 -0.96
N CYS A 138 -24.14 7.56 -1.15
CA CYS A 138 -24.61 6.68 -0.08
C CYS A 138 -23.50 5.71 0.37
N ARG A 139 -23.26 5.63 1.69
CA ARG A 139 -22.21 4.79 2.29
C ARG A 139 -22.74 3.61 3.11
N CYS A 140 -24.02 3.27 2.95
CA CYS A 140 -24.62 2.11 3.63
C CYS A 140 -23.87 0.81 3.27
N PRO A 141 -23.98 -0.25 4.11
CA PRO A 141 -23.31 -1.53 3.86
C PRO A 141 -23.56 -2.11 2.46
N GLU A 142 -24.82 -2.08 1.99
CA GLU A 142 -25.21 -2.59 0.66
C GLU A 142 -24.51 -1.82 -0.48
N CYS A 143 -24.52 -0.48 -0.45
CA CYS A 143 -23.86 0.35 -1.44
C CYS A 143 -22.34 0.15 -1.47
N ARG A 144 -21.71 -0.09 -0.29
CA ARG A 144 -20.28 -0.41 -0.23
C ARG A 144 -19.96 -1.77 -0.84
N VAL A 145 -20.76 -2.79 -0.55
CA VAL A 145 -20.61 -4.12 -1.14
C VAL A 145 -20.79 -4.05 -2.67
N ALA A 146 -21.83 -3.36 -3.16
CA ALA A 146 -22.07 -3.15 -4.58
C ALA A 146 -20.89 -2.45 -5.28
N GLN A 147 -20.26 -1.47 -4.64
CA GLN A 147 -19.06 -0.82 -5.17
C GLN A 147 -17.90 -1.80 -5.29
N HIS A 148 -17.67 -2.66 -4.29
CA HIS A 148 -16.58 -3.64 -4.33
C HIS A 148 -16.77 -4.70 -5.42
N HIS A 149 -18.01 -5.12 -5.70
CA HIS A 149 -18.28 -6.06 -6.80
C HIS A 149 -18.09 -5.44 -8.19
N GLN A 150 -18.20 -4.11 -8.31
CA GLN A 150 -17.93 -3.40 -9.57
C GLN A 150 -16.46 -3.11 -9.81
N ASP A 151 -15.60 -3.28 -8.81
CA ASP A 151 -14.17 -3.27 -9.02
C ASP A 151 -13.81 -4.53 -9.80
N LYS A 152 -14.15 -4.52 -11.11
CA LYS A 152 -13.68 -5.46 -12.12
C LYS A 152 -12.20 -5.69 -11.83
N PRO A 153 -11.70 -6.95 -11.91
CA PRO A 153 -10.30 -7.22 -11.65
C PRO A 153 -9.51 -6.16 -12.41
N ARG A 154 -8.81 -5.29 -11.66
CA ARG A 154 -8.10 -4.15 -12.24
C ARG A 154 -7.33 -4.74 -13.40
N ARG A 155 -7.71 -4.38 -14.65
CA ARG A 155 -7.06 -4.93 -15.86
C ARG A 155 -5.58 -4.95 -15.54
N PRO A 156 -4.93 -6.12 -15.50
CA PRO A 156 -3.61 -6.29 -14.89
C PRO A 156 -2.80 -5.12 -15.38
N ARG A 157 -2.49 -4.15 -14.49
CA ARG A 157 -1.99 -2.82 -14.87
C ARG A 157 -0.97 -3.09 -15.94
N LYS A 158 -1.31 -2.81 -17.22
CA LYS A 158 -0.60 -3.38 -18.40
C LYS A 158 0.85 -3.30 -18.03
N ARG A 159 1.48 -4.43 -17.62
CA ARG A 159 2.71 -4.41 -16.79
C ARG A 159 3.52 -3.33 -17.45
N ILE A 160 3.72 -2.19 -16.77
CA ILE A 160 4.50 -1.10 -17.36
C ILE A 160 5.75 -1.86 -17.73
N ARG A 161 5.96 -2.12 -19.03
CA ARG A 161 7.06 -2.98 -19.48
C ARG A 161 8.22 -2.38 -18.72
N PRO A 162 8.87 -3.12 -17.79
CA PRO A 162 9.87 -2.54 -16.91
C PRO A 162 10.76 -1.75 -17.85
N ALA A 163 10.69 -0.41 -17.74
CA ALA A 163 11.11 0.47 -18.83
C ALA A 163 12.50 0.01 -19.17
N GLN A 164 12.68 -0.63 -20.35
CA GLN A 164 13.80 -1.52 -20.58
C GLN A 164 15.05 -0.77 -20.15
N THR A 165 15.54 -1.11 -18.96
CA THR A 165 16.64 -0.39 -18.33
C THR A 165 17.86 -1.10 -18.87
N ALA A 166 17.95 -1.17 -20.20
CA ALA A 166 19.22 -1.37 -20.83
C ALA A 166 20.12 -0.30 -20.20
N PRO A 167 21.24 -0.69 -19.57
CA PRO A 167 22.18 0.29 -19.03
C PRO A 167 22.48 1.23 -20.19
N ARG A 168 22.10 2.50 -20.05
CA ARG A 168 22.49 3.50 -21.03
C ARG A 168 24.00 3.61 -20.88
N VAL A 169 24.72 3.10 -21.86
CA VAL A 169 26.16 3.25 -21.95
C VAL A 169 26.45 4.67 -22.44
N CYS A 170 27.50 5.28 -21.91
CA CYS A 170 27.99 6.55 -22.39
C CYS A 170 28.55 6.37 -23.81
N GLU A 171 28.07 7.13 -24.80
CA GLU A 171 28.57 7.05 -26.19
C GLU A 171 30.07 7.42 -26.31
N CYS A 172 30.62 8.21 -25.38
CA CYS A 172 32.05 8.56 -25.41
C CYS A 172 32.99 7.47 -24.87
N CYS A 173 32.56 6.62 -23.94
CA CYS A 173 33.48 5.69 -23.24
C CYS A 173 32.93 4.28 -23.02
N GLY A 174 31.68 3.99 -23.39
CA GLY A 174 31.04 2.69 -23.18
C GLY A 174 30.68 2.38 -21.71
N GLY A 175 31.02 3.24 -20.76
CA GLY A 175 30.76 3.02 -19.33
C GLY A 175 29.27 3.15 -18.94
N PRO A 176 28.81 2.46 -17.88
CA PRO A 176 27.41 2.50 -17.44
C PRO A 176 27.06 3.86 -16.81
N ILE A 177 25.96 4.49 -17.25
CA ILE A 177 25.44 5.73 -16.66
C ILE A 177 24.63 5.37 -15.40
N THR A 178 25.07 5.82 -14.22
CA THR A 178 24.29 5.69 -12.98
C THR A 178 23.11 6.66 -12.98
N ALA A 179 21.91 6.17 -12.66
CA ALA A 179 20.62 6.85 -12.87
C ALA A 179 20.33 8.07 -11.96
N SER A 180 21.30 8.54 -11.17
CA SER A 180 21.09 9.49 -10.07
C SER A 180 21.46 10.94 -10.43
N GLY A 181 21.05 11.44 -11.60
CA GLY A 181 21.16 12.86 -11.93
C GLY A 181 20.48 13.29 -13.23
N PRO A 182 20.00 14.55 -13.35
CA PRO A 182 19.34 15.06 -14.56
C PRO A 182 20.29 15.28 -15.76
N ARG A 183 21.58 14.92 -15.66
CA ARG A 183 22.57 15.09 -16.74
C ARG A 183 23.31 13.78 -17.01
N ARG A 184 23.42 13.42 -18.30
CA ARG A 184 23.97 12.17 -18.83
C ARG A 184 25.51 12.14 -18.78
N PHE A 185 26.11 12.15 -17.60
CA PHE A 185 27.57 12.03 -17.49
C PHE A 185 27.94 10.90 -16.52
N CYS A 186 28.89 10.07 -16.95
CA CYS A 186 29.39 8.91 -16.20
C CYS A 186 30.25 9.31 -14.99
N SER A 187 30.86 10.50 -15.01
CA SER A 187 31.69 11.01 -13.91
C SER A 187 31.88 12.53 -13.99
N PRO A 188 32.29 13.20 -12.90
CA PRO A 188 32.66 14.62 -12.91
C PRO A 188 33.76 14.93 -13.94
N SER A 189 34.71 14.01 -14.16
CA SER A 189 35.81 14.19 -15.13
C SER A 189 35.33 14.21 -16.59
N CYS A 190 34.24 13.50 -16.93
CA CYS A 190 33.62 13.58 -18.26
C CYS A 190 32.86 14.90 -18.46
N ALA A 191 32.29 15.48 -17.40
CA ALA A 191 31.64 16.79 -17.47
C ALA A 191 32.67 17.91 -17.74
N THR A 192 33.86 17.81 -17.16
CA THR A 192 34.94 18.78 -17.38
C THR A 192 35.51 18.72 -18.79
N ARG A 193 35.66 17.54 -19.42
CA ARG A 193 36.13 17.46 -20.83
C ARG A 193 35.17 18.10 -21.83
N HIS A 194 33.86 18.04 -21.58
CA HIS A 194 32.86 18.71 -22.42
C HIS A 194 32.81 20.23 -22.22
N ALA A 195 33.15 20.73 -21.02
CA ALA A 195 33.17 22.17 -20.76
C ALA A 195 34.39 22.88 -21.40
N VAL A 196 35.46 22.13 -21.67
CA VAL A 196 36.72 22.70 -22.21
C VAL A 196 36.88 22.42 -23.72
N HIS A 197 36.18 21.43 -24.29
CA HIS A 197 36.11 21.21 -25.74
C HIS A 197 34.77 21.67 -26.33
N ALA A 198 34.70 22.95 -26.69
CA ALA A 198 33.75 23.46 -27.69
C ALA A 198 34.06 22.94 -29.12
N THR A 199 35.07 22.09 -29.27
CA THR A 199 35.49 21.45 -30.52
C THR A 199 35.78 19.97 -30.26
N CYS A 200 34.74 19.19 -29.97
CA CYS A 200 34.83 17.74 -30.17
C CYS A 200 34.61 17.48 -31.66
N SER A 201 35.72 17.28 -32.40
CA SER A 201 35.72 16.78 -33.78
C SER A 201 35.26 15.31 -33.82
N CYS A 202 33.97 15.08 -33.60
CA CYS A 202 33.31 13.90 -34.14
C CYS A 202 32.98 14.25 -35.59
N GLY A 203 33.62 13.58 -36.55
CA GLY A 203 33.46 13.86 -37.98
C GLY A 203 32.01 14.06 -38.37
N GLY A 204 31.73 15.22 -38.96
CA GLY A 204 30.42 15.58 -39.49
C GLY A 204 30.00 14.58 -40.55
N VAL A 205 28.92 13.85 -40.29
CA VAL A 205 28.10 13.30 -41.36
C VAL A 205 27.36 14.49 -41.97
N PRO A 206 27.59 14.87 -43.23
CA PRO A 206 26.85 15.96 -43.85
C PRO A 206 25.36 15.60 -43.91
N ALA A 207 24.50 16.57 -43.60
CA ALA A 207 23.06 16.42 -43.68
C ALA A 207 22.63 16.04 -45.11
N PRO A 208 21.70 15.10 -45.30
CA PRO A 208 21.17 14.81 -46.63
C PRO A 208 20.44 16.04 -47.17
N ASP A 209 20.83 16.46 -48.38
CA ASP A 209 20.20 17.55 -49.13
C ASP A 209 18.80 17.13 -49.57
N THR A 210 17.77 17.78 -49.00
CA THR A 210 16.36 17.45 -49.26
C THR A 210 15.71 18.40 -50.27
N ARG A 211 16.43 18.89 -51.28
CA ARG A 211 15.79 19.62 -52.39
C ARG A 211 15.66 18.76 -53.64
N ARG A 212 14.44 18.28 -53.87
CA ARG A 212 13.86 18.04 -55.21
C ARG A 212 12.37 18.30 -55.17
#